data_AF-A0A6L8KJ70-F1
#
_entry.id   AF-A0A6L8KJ70-F1
#
_cell.length_a   1.000
_cell.length_b   1.000
_cell.length_c   1.000
_cell.angle_alpha   90.00
_cell.angle_beta   90.00
_cell.angle_gamma   90.00
#
_symmetry.space_group_name_H-M   'P 1'
#
loop_
_entity.id
_entity.type
_entity.pdbx_description
1 polymer ?
#
loop_
_entity_poly.entity_id
_entity_poly.type
_entity_poly.pdbx_seq_one_letter_code
_entity_poly.pdbx_strand_id
1 'polypeptide(L)'
;MPKGLRDPLTAEQLREIGLRRDPADIIPLLWEIKRLRATVLRADQVMKSVRPGEFIADVFRKELEEEPAVQEFERIRSGLNLNERPDGSRQSNKR
;
A
#
# COMPACT_ATOMS: atom_id res chain seq x y z
N MET A 1 -16.81 21.09 5.34
CA MET A 1 -16.25 19.91 4.63
C MET A 1 -14.74 19.94 4.78
N PRO A 2 -14.07 18.89 5.27
CA PRO A 2 -12.61 18.90 5.34
C PRO A 2 -12.03 18.95 3.93
N LYS A 3 -11.30 20.03 3.59
CA LYS A 3 -10.46 20.13 2.39
C LYS A 3 -9.42 19.00 2.44
N GLY A 4 -9.42 18.04 1.52
CA GLY A 4 -8.27 17.13 1.46
C GLY A 4 -8.35 15.86 0.61
N LEU A 5 -9.53 15.41 0.22
CA LEU A 5 -9.62 14.33 -0.78
C LEU A 5 -9.69 15.01 -2.15
N ARG A 6 -8.54 15.06 -2.84
CA ARG A 6 -8.50 15.46 -4.24
C ARG A 6 -9.26 14.40 -5.05
N ASP A 7 -9.88 14.79 -6.15
CA ASP A 7 -10.49 13.81 -7.04
C ASP A 7 -9.40 13.00 -7.77
N PRO A 8 -9.64 11.72 -8.10
CA PRO A 8 -8.71 10.93 -8.92
C PRO A 8 -8.34 11.69 -10.20
N LEU A 9 -7.06 11.69 -10.54
CA LEU A 9 -6.63 12.30 -11.80
C LEU A 9 -7.06 11.42 -12.96
N THR A 10 -7.63 12.03 -13.99
CA THR A 10 -7.92 11.35 -15.26
C THR A 10 -6.63 11.14 -16.05
N ALA A 11 -6.67 10.21 -17.02
CA ALA A 11 -5.55 10.00 -17.94
C ALA A 11 -5.18 11.27 -18.71
N GLU A 12 -6.16 12.10 -19.06
CA GLU A 12 -5.94 13.39 -19.72
C GLU A 12 -5.21 14.37 -18.81
N GLN A 13 -5.65 14.51 -17.55
CA GLN A 13 -4.97 15.36 -16.56
C GLN A 13 -3.53 14.90 -16.30
N LEU A 14 -3.29 13.59 -16.19
CA LEU A 14 -1.95 13.02 -16.04
C LEU A 14 -1.06 13.34 -17.24
N ARG A 15 -1.62 13.24 -18.46
CA ARG A 15 -0.92 13.60 -19.70
C ARG A 15 -0.57 15.09 -19.71
N GLU A 16 -1.52 15.96 -19.38
CA GLU A 16 -1.29 17.40 -19.34
C GLU A 16 -0.20 17.78 -18.34
N ILE A 17 -0.24 17.20 -17.13
CA ILE A 17 0.81 17.37 -16.12
C ILE A 17 2.18 16.96 -16.70
N GLY A 18 2.26 15.81 -17.35
CA GLY A 18 3.49 15.32 -17.97
C GLY A 18 4.02 16.20 -19.11
N LEU A 19 3.13 16.91 -19.81
CA LEU A 19 3.49 17.89 -20.84
C LEU A 19 3.98 19.21 -20.23
N ARG A 20 3.31 19.71 -19.19
CA ARG A 20 3.69 20.96 -18.52
C ARG A 20 5.01 20.85 -17.77
N ARG A 21 5.29 19.69 -17.16
CA ARG A 21 6.50 19.43 -16.36
C ARG A 21 6.74 20.47 -15.26
N ASP A 22 5.67 20.95 -14.63
CA ASP A 22 5.72 21.99 -13.60
C ASP A 22 5.97 21.35 -12.21
N PRO A 23 6.93 21.85 -11.40
CA PRO A 23 7.10 21.43 -10.01
C PRO A 23 5.83 21.53 -9.15
N ALA A 24 4.89 22.42 -9.49
CA ALA A 24 3.60 22.54 -8.82
C ALA A 24 2.74 21.26 -8.94
N ASP A 25 2.95 20.44 -9.97
CA ASP A 25 2.21 19.20 -10.22
C ASP A 25 2.74 18.00 -9.42
N ILE A 26 3.88 18.12 -8.73
CA ILE A 26 4.48 17.03 -7.94
C ILE A 26 3.52 16.52 -6.86
N ILE A 27 2.88 17.42 -6.09
CA ILE A 27 1.98 17.00 -4.99
C ILE A 27 0.72 16.31 -5.54
N PRO A 28 0.03 16.82 -6.59
CA PRO A 28 -1.02 16.09 -7.28
C PRO A 28 -0.61 14.69 -7.74
N LEU A 29 0.56 14.54 -8.36
CA LEU A 29 1.07 13.24 -8.83
C LEU A 29 1.34 12.28 -7.67
N LEU A 30 2.03 12.73 -6.62
CA LEU A 30 2.30 11.90 -5.44
C LEU A 30 1.02 11.44 -4.75
N TRP A 31 0.00 12.30 -4.74
CA TRP A 31 -1.31 11.92 -4.21
C TRP A 31 -1.98 10.84 -5.06
N GLU A 32 -1.98 10.98 -6.39
CA GLU A 32 -2.57 9.98 -7.29
C GLU A 32 -1.82 8.65 -7.21
N ILE A 33 -0.48 8.68 -7.15
CA ILE A 33 0.35 7.48 -6.91
C ILE A 33 -0.04 6.81 -5.60
N LYS A 34 -0.17 7.57 -4.51
CA LYS A 34 -0.61 7.03 -3.20
C LYS A 34 -2.00 6.39 -3.29
N ARG A 35 -2.94 7.02 -4.00
CA ARG A 35 -4.30 6.51 -4.21
C ARG A 35 -4.30 5.20 -5.01
N LEU A 36 -3.51 5.11 -6.08
CA LEU A 36 -3.36 3.91 -6.90
C LEU A 36 -2.72 2.77 -6.09
N ARG A 37 -1.65 3.04 -5.33
CA ARG A 37 -1.04 2.06 -4.42
C ARG A 37 -2.03 1.52 -3.39
N ALA A 38 -2.85 2.40 -2.80
CA ALA A 38 -3.92 1.96 -1.89
C ALA A 38 -4.99 1.10 -2.57
N THR A 39 -5.22 1.28 -3.88
CA THR A 39 -6.15 0.46 -4.66
C THR A 39 -5.59 -0.93 -4.90
N VAL A 40 -4.31 -1.04 -5.25
CA VAL A 40 -3.59 -2.32 -5.38
C VAL A 40 -3.62 -3.10 -4.07
N LEU A 41 -3.35 -2.45 -2.93
CA LEU A 41 -3.44 -3.10 -1.62
C LEU A 41 -4.84 -3.63 -1.30
N ARG A 42 -5.90 -2.91 -1.67
CA ARG A 42 -7.27 -3.41 -1.51
C ARG A 42 -7.55 -4.59 -2.44
N ALA A 43 -7.03 -4.58 -3.66
CA ALA A 43 -7.14 -5.71 -4.58
C ALA A 43 -6.47 -6.96 -3.99
N ASP A 44 -5.26 -6.84 -3.44
CA ASP A 44 -4.57 -7.92 -2.71
C ASP A 44 -5.41 -8.46 -1.55
N GLN A 45 -5.99 -7.59 -0.72
CA GLN A 45 -6.88 -8.00 0.37
C GLN A 45 -8.11 -8.78 -0.13
N VAL A 46 -8.73 -8.32 -1.22
CA VAL A 46 -9.85 -9.04 -1.86
C VAL A 46 -9.38 -10.39 -2.37
N MET A 47 -8.24 -10.46 -3.06
CA MET A 47 -7.71 -11.70 -3.63
C MET A 47 -7.30 -12.74 -2.59
N LYS A 48 -6.93 -12.31 -1.38
CA LYS A 48 -6.73 -13.20 -0.21
C LYS A 48 -8.03 -13.86 0.26
N SER A 49 -9.19 -13.29 -0.04
CA SER A 49 -10.52 -13.88 0.26
C SER A 49 -11.06 -14.78 -0.87
N VAL A 50 -10.47 -14.71 -2.06
CA VAL A 50 -10.87 -15.51 -3.23
C VAL A 50 -10.23 -16.90 -3.13
N ARG A 51 -11.06 -17.95 -3.31
CA ARG A 51 -10.59 -19.33 -3.28
C ARG A 51 -9.57 -19.60 -4.41
N PRO A 52 -8.53 -20.41 -4.16
CA PRO A 52 -7.58 -20.82 -5.18
C PRO A 52 -8.21 -21.80 -6.18
N GLY A 53 -7.61 -21.94 -7.36
CA GLY A 53 -8.01 -22.92 -8.38
C GLY A 53 -8.77 -22.32 -9.58
N GLU A 54 -9.04 -21.02 -9.55
CA GLU A 54 -9.57 -20.28 -10.69
C GLU A 54 -8.40 -19.60 -11.42
N PHE A 55 -8.16 -19.99 -12.68
CA PHE A 55 -6.95 -19.59 -13.42
C PHE A 55 -6.72 -18.08 -13.44
N ILE A 56 -7.75 -17.29 -13.74
CA ILE A 56 -7.65 -15.82 -13.80
C ILE A 56 -7.34 -15.24 -12.41
N ALA A 57 -7.99 -15.76 -11.37
CA ALA A 57 -7.74 -15.32 -10.00
C ALA A 57 -6.31 -15.65 -9.56
N ASP A 58 -5.82 -16.83 -9.93
CA ASP A 58 -4.47 -17.28 -9.58
C ASP A 58 -3.39 -16.48 -10.31
N VAL A 59 -3.61 -16.11 -11.58
CA VAL A 59 -2.73 -15.21 -12.33
C VAL A 59 -2.70 -13.82 -11.67
N PHE A 60 -3.87 -13.22 -11.41
CA PHE A 60 -3.92 -11.88 -10.82
C PHE A 60 -3.34 -11.85 -9.40
N ARG A 61 -3.49 -12.92 -8.61
CA ARG A 61 -2.83 -13.05 -7.30
C ARG A 61 -1.31 -13.00 -7.43
N LYS A 62 -0.73 -13.70 -8.40
CA LYS A 62 0.73 -13.66 -8.65
C LYS A 62 1.20 -12.28 -9.11
N GLU A 63 0.43 -11.59 -9.96
CA GLU A 63 0.76 -10.22 -10.36
C GLU A 63 0.78 -9.27 -9.15
N LEU A 64 -0.19 -9.40 -8.24
CA LEU A 64 -0.24 -8.60 -7.01
C LEU A 64 0.91 -8.93 -6.04
N GLU A 65 1.40 -10.16 -5.99
CA GLU A 65 2.57 -10.53 -5.15
C GLU A 65 3.86 -9.82 -5.59
N GLU A 66 3.97 -9.49 -6.89
CA GLU A 66 5.10 -8.75 -7.45
C GLU A 66 4.96 -7.23 -7.31
N GLU A 67 3.80 -6.73 -6.88
CA GLU A 67 3.56 -5.29 -6.73
C GLU A 67 4.36 -4.70 -5.55
N PRO A 68 5.17 -3.64 -5.75
CA PRO A 68 5.97 -3.04 -4.68
C PRO A 68 5.15 -2.58 -3.47
N ALA A 69 3.91 -2.14 -3.70
CA ALA A 69 3.01 -1.74 -2.62
C ALA A 69 2.67 -2.91 -1.70
N VAL A 70 2.44 -4.10 -2.26
CA VAL A 70 2.11 -5.32 -1.50
C VAL A 70 3.34 -5.81 -0.73
N GLN A 71 4.49 -5.91 -1.39
CA GLN A 71 5.74 -6.35 -0.76
C GLN A 71 6.17 -5.44 0.40
N GLU A 72 6.04 -4.12 0.23
CA GLU A 72 6.35 -3.16 1.30
C GLU A 72 5.39 -3.30 2.48
N PHE A 73 4.08 -3.46 2.21
CA PHE A 73 3.08 -3.65 3.26
C PHE A 73 3.33 -4.94 4.04
N GLU A 74 3.64 -6.05 3.37
CA GLU A 74 3.98 -7.30 4.02
C GLU A 74 5.26 -7.21 4.86
N ARG A 75 6.28 -6.48 4.39
CA ARG A 75 7.50 -6.20 5.17
C ARG A 75 7.21 -5.40 6.43
N ILE A 76 6.37 -4.37 6.33
CA ILE A 76 5.97 -3.57 7.50
C ILE A 76 5.16 -4.43 8.47
N ARG A 77 4.21 -5.23 7.96
CA ARG A 77 3.39 -6.13 8.76
C ARG A 77 4.22 -7.19 9.48
N SER A 78 5.21 -7.78 8.79
CA SER A 78 6.09 -8.79 9.39
C SER A 78 7.07 -8.19 10.40
N GLY A 79 7.55 -6.96 10.17
CA GLY A 79 8.35 -6.19 11.13
C GLY A 79 7.56 -5.67 12.35
N LEU A 80 6.23 -5.65 12.27
CA LEU A 80 5.32 -5.34 13.39
C LEU A 80 4.98 -6.57 14.25
N ASN A 81 5.56 -7.76 14.01
CA ASN A 81 5.53 -8.88 14.94
C ASN A 81 6.44 -8.62 16.18
N LEU A 82 6.12 -7.58 16.96
CA LEU A 82 6.83 -7.17 18.17
C LEU A 82 6.37 -7.92 19.44
N ASN A 83 5.90 -9.17 19.30
CA ASN A 83 5.70 -10.03 20.47
C ASN A 83 6.99 -10.69 20.96
N GLU A 84 8.12 -10.44 20.31
CA GLU A 84 9.44 -10.61 20.94
C GLU A 84 9.64 -9.48 21.95
N ARG A 85 9.18 -9.70 23.19
CA ARG A 85 9.68 -8.93 24.33
C ARG A 85 11.20 -9.14 24.36
N PRO A 86 12.04 -8.10 24.42
CA PRO A 86 13.43 -8.30 24.77
C PRO A 86 13.45 -8.94 26.16
N ASP A 87 13.98 -10.17 26.22
CA ASP A 87 14.44 -10.82 27.42
C ASP A 87 15.19 -9.79 28.29
N GLY A 88 14.74 -9.59 29.54
CA GLY A 88 15.58 -8.88 30.51
C GLY A 88 14.91 -8.30 31.75
N SER A 89 13.59 -8.11 31.82
CA SER A 89 12.98 -7.56 33.05
C SER A 89 12.68 -8.65 34.09
N ARG A 90 13.73 -9.22 34.70
CA ARG A 90 13.58 -9.96 35.95
C ARG A 90 13.06 -9.01 37.03
N GLN A 91 11.93 -9.39 37.62
CA GLN A 91 11.41 -8.82 38.84
C GLN A 91 12.46 -8.90 39.95
N SER A 92 13.00 -7.76 40.36
CA SER A 92 13.70 -7.65 41.64
C SER A 92 12.67 -7.32 42.72
N ASN A 93 12.00 -8.35 43.20
CA ASN A 93 11.25 -8.31 44.46
C ASN A 93 12.22 -8.70 45.59
N LYS A 94 12.71 -7.73 46.37
CA LYS A 94 13.25 -7.92 47.73
C LYS A 94 13.00 -6.60 48.48
N ARG A 95 11.96 -6.56 49.33
CA ARG A 95 12.03 -6.76 50.79
C ARG A 95 12.90 -5.72 51.48
#